data_AF-A0A074VTE1-F1
#
_entry.id   AF-A0A074VTE1-F1
#
_cell.length_a   1.000
_cell.length_b   1.000
_cell.length_c   1.000
_cell.angle_alpha   90.00
_cell.angle_beta   90.00
_cell.angle_gamma   90.00
#
_symmetry.space_group_name_H-M   'P 1'
#
loop_
_entity.id
_entity.type
_entity.pdbx_description
1 polymer ?
#
loop_
_entity_poly.entity_id
_entity_poly.type
_entity_poly.pdbx_seq_one_letter_code
_entity_poly.pdbx_strand_id
1 'polypeptide(L)' 'MCMRADCPKCKKVSWWGCGKHIPSVMDKVPREQRCTCGPALEVDGKMYPPKPPGLFTDCSVS' A
#
# COMPACT_ATOMS: atom_id res chain seq x y z
N MET A 1 6.21 -9.63 -5.34
CA MET A 1 6.81 -8.29 -5.46
C MET A 1 5.78 -7.24 -5.04
N CYS A 2 6.13 -6.20 -4.27
CA CYS A 2 5.24 -5.05 -4.08
C CYS A 2 5.75 -3.87 -4.91
N MET A 3 4.85 -2.98 -5.33
CA MET A 3 5.18 -1.82 -6.16
C MET A 3 4.34 -0.62 -5.74
N ARG A 4 4.82 0.60 -6.04
CA ARG A 4 4.07 1.84 -5.80
C ARG A 4 2.84 1.88 -6.70
N ALA A 5 1.72 2.38 -6.19
CA ALA A 5 0.52 2.68 -6.97
C ALA A 5 -0.24 3.83 -6.34
N ASP A 6 -0.94 4.62 -7.15
CA ASP A 6 -1.75 5.71 -6.63
C ASP A 6 -3.11 5.19 -6.14
N CYS A 7 -3.54 5.68 -4.99
CA CYS A 7 -4.86 5.38 -4.47
C CYS A 7 -5.92 6.04 -5.37
N PRO A 8 -6.87 5.29 -5.96
CA PRO A 8 -7.90 5.89 -6.81
C PRO A 8 -8.80 6.87 -6.05
N LYS A 9 -8.93 6.70 -4.72
CA LYS A 9 -9.79 7.49 -3.84
C LYS A 9 -9.16 8.81 -3.39
N CYS A 10 -7.94 8.80 -2.84
CA CYS A 10 -7.28 10.02 -2.33
C CYS A 10 -6.14 10.54 -3.20
N LYS A 11 -5.79 9.86 -4.29
CA LYS A 11 -4.69 10.21 -5.21
C LYS A 11 -3.31 10.30 -4.56
N LYS A 12 -3.17 9.84 -3.31
CA LYS A 12 -1.89 9.66 -2.62
C LYS A 12 -1.27 8.32 -2.97
N VAL A 13 0.04 8.22 -2.73
CA VAL A 13 0.82 7.01 -3.00
C VAL A 13 0.44 5.91 -2.01
N SER A 14 0.08 4.77 -2.56
CA SER A 14 -0.04 3.50 -1.85
C SER A 14 0.82 2.44 -2.55
N TRP A 15 0.55 1.18 -2.28
CA TRP A 15 1.24 0.04 -2.84
C TRP A 15 0.25 -1.02 -3.31
N TRP A 16 0.75 -1.90 -4.18
CA TRP A 16 0.08 -3.13 -4.57
C TRP A 16 1.05 -4.31 -4.51
N GLY A 17 0.50 -5.53 -4.40
CA GLY A 17 1.25 -6.78 -4.25
C GLY A 17 0.76 -7.60 -3.06
N CYS A 18 1.61 -8.53 -2.59
CA CYS A 18 1.32 -9.48 -1.50
C CYS A 18 1.68 -8.98 -0.09
N GLY A 19 2.13 -7.73 0.05
CA GLY A 19 2.43 -7.11 1.35
C GLY A 19 3.83 -7.37 1.94
N LYS A 20 4.51 -8.45 1.53
CA LYS A 20 5.86 -8.80 2.05
C LYS A 20 6.98 -7.79 1.72
N HIS A 21 6.74 -6.85 0.80
CA HIS A 21 7.77 -5.91 0.33
C HIS A 21 7.35 -4.45 0.50
N ILE A 22 6.35 -4.18 1.34
CA ILE A 22 5.86 -2.81 1.60
C ILE A 22 6.98 -1.87 2.10
N PRO A 23 7.85 -2.27 3.05
CA PRO A 23 8.92 -1.40 3.53
C PRO A 23 9.80 -0.89 2.39
N SER A 24 10.26 -1.78 1.50
CA SER A 24 11.14 -1.45 0.37
C SER A 24 10.55 -0.43 -0.61
N VAL A 25 9.21 -0.38 -0.70
CA VAL A 25 8.46 0.47 -1.63
C VAL A 25 8.06 1.79 -0.97
N MET A 26 7.50 1.70 0.24
CA MET A 26 6.88 2.80 0.95
C MET A 26 7.85 3.61 1.81
N ASP A 27 8.98 3.04 2.26
CA ASP A 27 9.97 3.82 3.05
C ASP A 27 10.58 4.95 2.24
N LYS A 28 10.67 4.79 0.92
CA LYS A 28 11.09 5.84 -0.02
C LYS A 28 10.01 6.90 -0.28
N VAL A 29 8.82 6.78 0.29
CA VAL A 29 7.68 7.70 0.13
C VAL A 29 7.50 8.49 1.44
N PRO A 30 7.51 9.82 1.42
CA PRO A 30 7.23 10.64 2.61
C PRO A 30 5.84 10.32 3.18
N ARG A 31 5.69 10.28 4.51
CA ARG A 31 4.43 9.94 5.19
C ARG A 31 3.23 10.77 4.70
N GLU A 32 3.44 12.04 4.43
CA GLU A 32 2.40 12.98 3.98
C GLU A 32 1.79 12.60 2.62
N GLN A 33 2.62 11.99 1.77
CA GLN A 33 2.25 11.50 0.43
C GLN A 33 1.68 10.08 0.46
N ARG A 34 1.63 9.41 1.61
CA ARG A 34 1.08 8.06 1.73
C ARG A 34 -0.44 8.09 1.85
N CYS A 35 -1.10 7.08 1.28
CA CYS A 35 -2.54 6.90 1.37
C CYS A 35 -3.02 6.74 2.82
N THR A 36 -4.10 7.44 3.20
CA THR A 36 -4.68 7.38 4.56
C THR A 36 -6.15 6.94 4.52
N CYS A 37 -6.61 6.33 3.44
CA CYS A 37 -8.02 5.99 3.22
C CYS A 37 -8.58 4.86 4.09
N GLY A 38 -7.77 4.24 4.95
CA GLY A 38 -8.17 3.11 5.77
C GLY A 38 -7.15 2.82 6.88
N PRO A 39 -7.34 1.75 7.65
CA PRO A 39 -6.44 1.39 8.73
C PRO A 39 -5.04 1.11 8.18
N ALA A 40 -4.02 1.65 8.84
CA ALA A 40 -2.66 1.32 8.50
C ALA A 40 -2.38 -0.16 8.85
N LEU A 41 -1.58 -0.81 8.01
CA LEU A 41 -1.10 -2.17 8.22
C LEU A 41 0.24 -2.11 8.96
N GLU A 42 0.36 -2.89 10.03
CA GLU A 42 1.64 -3.08 10.69
C GLU A 42 2.48 -4.14 9.95
N VAL A 43 3.71 -3.78 9.62
CA VAL A 43 4.71 -4.69 9.03
C VAL A 43 6.03 -4.44 9.74
N ASP A 44 6.58 -5.45 10.40
CA ASP A 44 7.82 -5.38 11.17
C ASP A 44 7.85 -4.21 12.18
N GLY A 45 6.73 -3.98 12.88
CA GLY A 45 6.57 -2.89 13.85
C GLY A 45 6.44 -1.49 13.26
N LYS A 46 6.32 -1.37 11.92
CA LYS A 46 6.09 -0.10 11.22
C LYS A 46 4.71 -0.05 10.60
N MET A 47 4.05 1.10 10.72
CA MET A 47 2.74 1.35 10.14
C MET A 47 2.85 1.86 8.70
N TYR A 48 2.19 1.15 7.78
CA TYR A 48 2.14 1.48 6.36
C TYR A 48 0.71 1.69 5.88
N PRO A 49 0.50 2.48 4.81
CA PRO A 49 -0.83 2.68 4.25
C PRO A 49 -1.47 1.34 3.84
N PRO A 50 -2.80 1.22 3.91
CA PRO A 50 -3.50 0.02 3.44
C PRO A 50 -3.38 -0.13 1.92
N LYS A 51 -3.52 -1.36 1.44
CA LYS A 51 -3.72 -1.58 0.01
C LYS A 51 -5.06 -0.94 -0.41
N PRO A 52 -5.10 -0.12 -1.48
CA PRO A 52 -6.32 0.58 -1.84
C PRO A 52 -7.42 -0.38 -2.27
N PRO A 53 -8.68 -0.15 -1.86
CA PRO A 53 -9.82 -0.87 -2.44
C PRO A 53 -9.89 -0.57 -3.94
N GLY A 54 -10.14 -1.60 -4.76
CA GLY A 54 -10.19 -1.49 -6.21
C GLY A 54 -8.85 -1.62 -6.95
N LEU A 55 -7.71 -1.70 -6.25
CA LEU A 55 -6.43 -2.19 -6.81
C LEU A 55 -6.33 -3.73 -6.74
N PHE A 56 -7.50 -4.37 -6.72
CA PHE A 56 -7.75 -5.80 -6.65
C PHE A 56 -8.88 -6.13 -7.61
N THR A 57 -8.59 -6.27 -8.89
CA THR A 57 -9.00 -7.53 -9.51
C THR A 57 -7.88 -8.52 -9.25
N ASP A 58 -8.07 -9.27 -8.18
CA ASP A 58 -7.47 -10.55 -7.87
C ASP A 58 -6.07 -10.62 -7.24
N CYS A 59 -6.04 -11.18 -6.02
CA CYS A 59 -4.88 -11.89 -5.48
C CYS A 59 -5.39 -13.19 -4.82
N SER A 60 -6.39 -13.84 -5.43
CA SER A 60 -7.06 -15.09 -5.03
C SER A 60 -7.96 -15.53 -6.19
N VAL A 61 -7.46 -16.23 -7.21
CA VAL A 61 -7.62 -17.70 -7.32
C VAL A 61 -6.54 -18.27 -8.27
N SER A 62 -5.74 -19.22 -7.80
CA SER A 62 -5.31 -20.36 -8.63
C SER A 62 -6.24 -21.52 -8.33
#